data_AF-A0A932ZS66-F1
#
_entry.id   AF-A0A932ZS66-F1
#
_cell.length_a   1.000
_cell.length_b   1.000
_cell.length_c   1.000
_cell.angle_alpha   90.00
_cell.angle_beta   90.00
_cell.angle_gamma   90.00
#
_symmetry.space_group_name_H-M   'P 1'
#
loop_
_entity.id
_entity.type
_entity.pdbx_description
1 polymer ?
#
loop_
_entity_poly.entity_id
_entity_poly.type
_entity_poly.pdbx_seq_one_letter_code
_entity_poly.pdbx_strand_id
1 'polypeptide(L)'
;LHTNDAPGTISRMVDMGVDPFLVASATLLISAQRLLKKLCPECKQPCDVPRERLLSVGFVAQEAEQIKQLHMAQGCKRCTHGYKGRFAILETMKMDEDLRRMVIKGASSVDLKAKALEKGMLSLRRCALLNSMRGKTSIEEALSTTLAD
;
A
#
# COMPACT_ATOMS: atom_id res chain seq x y z
N LEU A 1 12.19 -7.05 9.55
CA LEU A 1 13.17 -6.16 8.89
C LEU A 1 12.54 -4.79 8.75
N HIS A 2 13.32 -3.70 8.87
CA HIS A 2 12.82 -2.34 8.63
C HIS A 2 13.05 -1.97 7.17
N THR A 3 12.01 -2.14 6.36
CA THR A 3 11.99 -1.84 4.92
C THR A 3 10.76 -1.02 4.56
N ASN A 4 10.75 -0.44 3.36
CA ASN A 4 9.66 0.41 2.88
C ASN A 4 8.51 -0.37 2.24
N ASP A 5 8.82 -1.55 1.69
CA ASP A 5 7.91 -2.39 0.94
C ASP A 5 8.34 -3.87 1.01
N ALA A 6 7.50 -4.77 0.52
CA ALA A 6 7.76 -6.20 0.54
C ALA A 6 8.92 -6.59 -0.41
N PRO A 7 8.99 -6.11 -1.68
CA PRO A 7 10.09 -6.47 -2.60
C PRO A 7 11.47 -6.02 -2.10
N GLY A 8 11.60 -4.82 -1.53
CA GLY A 8 12.86 -4.29 -1.00
C GLY A 8 13.38 -5.06 0.20
N THR A 9 12.54 -5.87 0.84
CA THR A 9 12.98 -6.82 1.88
C THR A 9 13.91 -7.88 1.33
N ILE A 10 13.73 -8.32 0.08
CA ILE A 10 14.64 -9.27 -0.59
C ILE A 10 16.03 -8.66 -0.73
N SER A 11 16.10 -7.47 -1.33
CA SER A 11 17.37 -6.75 -1.49
C SER A 11 18.05 -6.54 -0.13
N ARG A 12 17.27 -6.16 0.90
CA ARG A 12 17.83 -5.97 2.25
C ARG A 12 18.41 -7.26 2.85
N MET A 13 17.80 -8.42 2.62
CA MET A 13 18.34 -9.71 3.09
C MET A 13 19.65 -10.03 2.38
N VAL A 14 19.73 -9.80 1.06
CA VAL A 14 20.94 -10.01 0.28
C VAL A 14 22.05 -9.05 0.71
N ASP A 15 21.74 -7.77 0.92
CA ASP A 15 22.70 -6.76 1.42
C ASP A 15 23.26 -7.10 2.80
N MET A 16 22.49 -7.85 3.62
CA MET A 16 22.93 -8.36 4.92
C MET A 16 23.80 -9.62 4.82
N GLY A 17 24.09 -10.10 3.61
CA GLY A 17 24.96 -11.25 3.35
C GLY A 17 24.23 -12.60 3.30
N VAL A 18 22.89 -12.62 3.25
CA VAL A 18 22.14 -13.87 3.06
C VAL A 18 22.25 -14.27 1.59
N ASP A 19 22.64 -15.53 1.35
CA ASP A 19 22.74 -16.07 0.00
C ASP A 19 21.38 -15.97 -0.75
N PRO A 20 21.32 -15.41 -1.98
CA PRO A 20 20.08 -15.26 -2.74
C PRO A 20 19.29 -16.56 -2.93
N PHE A 21 19.99 -17.70 -3.06
CA PHE A 21 19.33 -19.01 -3.14
C PHE A 21 18.56 -19.32 -1.86
N LEU A 22 19.14 -19.07 -0.69
CA LEU A 22 18.47 -19.26 0.60
C LEU A 22 17.30 -18.29 0.79
N VAL A 23 17.46 -17.03 0.34
CA VAL A 23 16.36 -16.06 0.37
C VAL A 23 15.18 -16.59 -0.47
N ALA A 24 15.45 -17.09 -1.68
CA ALA A 24 14.42 -17.61 -2.57
C ALA A 24 13.79 -18.93 -2.06
N SER A 25 14.60 -19.86 -1.53
CA SER A 25 14.14 -21.20 -1.15
C SER A 25 13.44 -21.23 0.21
N ALA A 26 13.90 -20.43 1.19
CA ALA A 26 13.37 -20.46 2.55
C ALA A 26 12.22 -19.46 2.78
N THR A 27 12.14 -18.39 1.98
CA THR A 27 11.08 -17.39 2.14
C THR A 27 9.79 -17.87 1.49
N LEU A 28 8.72 -17.93 2.27
CA LEU A 28 7.38 -18.28 1.76
C LEU A 28 6.56 -17.04 1.37
N LEU A 29 6.66 -15.99 2.19
CA LEU A 29 5.85 -14.79 2.06
C LEU A 29 6.52 -13.64 2.80
N ILE A 30 6.44 -12.45 2.21
CA ILE A 30 6.86 -11.19 2.83
C ILE A 30 5.64 -10.30 2.96
N SER A 31 5.46 -9.70 4.14
CA SER A 31 4.40 -8.73 4.40
C SER A 31 5.00 -7.42 4.85
N ALA A 32 4.71 -6.35 4.11
CA ALA A 32 4.99 -4.97 4.51
C ALA A 32 3.71 -4.33 5.04
N GLN A 33 3.83 -3.52 6.09
CA GLN A 33 2.67 -2.93 6.76
C GLN A 33 2.84 -1.44 7.05
N ARG A 34 1.71 -0.75 7.02
CA ARG A 34 1.55 0.62 7.54
C ARG A 34 0.25 0.71 8.33
N LEU A 35 0.20 1.65 9.28
CA LEU A 35 -1.01 1.97 10.04
C LEU A 35 -1.61 3.27 9.51
N LEU A 36 -2.82 3.19 8.97
CA LEU A 36 -3.59 4.37 8.58
C LEU A 36 -4.48 4.82 9.73
N LYS A 37 -4.63 6.13 9.87
CA LYS A 37 -5.68 6.69 10.73
C LYS A 37 -7.07 6.45 10.11
N LYS A 38 -8.03 6.10 10.96
CA LYS A 38 -9.43 5.93 10.57
C LYS A 38 -10.16 7.26 10.68
N LEU A 39 -10.92 7.62 9.65
CA LEU A 39 -11.78 8.81 9.69
C LEU A 39 -12.77 8.73 10.85
N CYS A 40 -12.97 9.85 11.54
CA CYS A 40 -13.93 9.93 12.63
C CYS A 40 -15.35 9.75 12.09
N PRO A 41 -16.14 8.80 12.62
CA PRO A 41 -17.50 8.57 12.14
C PRO A 41 -18.46 9.73 12.45
N GLU A 42 -18.12 10.58 13.44
CA GLU A 42 -18.97 11.68 13.93
C GLU A 42 -18.80 12.98 13.13
N CYS A 43 -17.65 13.18 12.47
CA CYS A 43 -17.33 14.46 11.82
C CYS A 43 -16.68 14.32 10.44
N LYS A 44 -16.60 13.12 9.87
CA LYS A 44 -16.16 12.99 8.47
C LYS A 44 -17.14 13.75 7.57
N GLN A 45 -16.62 14.51 6.61
CA GLN A 45 -17.43 15.28 5.67
C GLN A 45 -17.24 14.74 4.26
N PRO A 46 -18.28 14.79 3.41
CA PRO A 46 -18.13 14.48 2.01
C PRO A 46 -17.14 15.42 1.35
N CYS A 47 -16.36 14.88 0.42
CA CYS A 47 -15.35 15.59 -0.34
C CYS A 47 -15.47 15.19 -1.80
N ASP A 48 -15.72 16.18 -2.66
CA ASP A 48 -15.68 16.00 -4.10
C ASP A 48 -14.26 16.23 -4.59
N VAL A 49 -13.74 15.24 -5.31
CA VAL A 49 -12.38 15.24 -5.82
C VAL A 49 -12.44 15.13 -7.33
N PRO A 50 -11.87 16.10 -8.09
CA PRO A 50 -11.86 16.04 -9.54
C PRO A 50 -11.23 14.76 -10.06
N ARG A 51 -11.77 14.23 -11.17
CA ARG A 51 -11.29 12.99 -11.81
C ARG A 51 -9.79 13.02 -12.09
N GLU A 52 -9.27 14.15 -12.57
CA GLU A 52 -7.83 14.32 -12.84
C GLU A 52 -6.98 14.12 -11.57
N ARG A 53 -7.44 14.65 -10.44
CA ARG A 53 -6.76 14.46 -9.15
C ARG A 53 -6.81 12.99 -8.74
N LEU A 54 -7.95 12.31 -8.91
CA LEU A 54 -8.08 10.87 -8.60
C LEU A 54 -7.09 10.03 -9.41
N LEU A 55 -6.98 10.28 -10.72
CA LEU A 55 -6.02 9.59 -11.57
C LEU A 55 -4.57 9.87 -11.14
N SER A 56 -4.25 11.13 -10.82
CA SER A 56 -2.90 11.53 -10.40
C SER A 56 -2.44 10.86 -9.10
N VAL A 57 -3.36 10.51 -8.19
CA VAL A 57 -3.01 9.89 -6.90
C VAL A 57 -2.91 8.36 -6.96
N GLY A 58 -3.31 7.75 -8.07
CA GLY A 58 -3.20 6.31 -8.32
C GLY A 58 -4.53 5.53 -8.40
N PHE A 59 -5.68 6.21 -8.56
CA PHE A 59 -6.92 5.52 -8.92
C PHE A 59 -6.90 5.11 -10.39
N VAL A 60 -7.47 3.95 -10.72
CA VAL A 60 -7.70 3.59 -12.13
C VAL A 60 -8.97 4.27 -12.64
N ALA A 61 -9.07 4.50 -13.95
CA ALA A 61 -10.19 5.24 -14.56
C ALA A 61 -11.57 4.69 -14.15
N GLN A 62 -11.71 3.36 -14.12
CA GLN A 62 -12.93 2.67 -13.72
C GLN A 62 -13.32 2.96 -12.27
N GLU A 63 -12.34 3.08 -11.36
CA GLU A 63 -12.61 3.41 -9.97
C GLU A 63 -12.98 4.87 -9.80
N ALA A 64 -12.30 5.77 -10.53
CA ALA A 64 -12.61 7.19 -10.50
C ALA A 64 -14.07 7.45 -10.91
N GLU A 65 -14.62 6.64 -11.81
CA GLU A 65 -16.02 6.70 -12.25
C GLU A 65 -16.99 6.06 -11.23
N GLN A 66 -16.54 5.09 -10.45
CA GLN A 66 -17.34 4.43 -9.41
C GLN A 66 -17.38 5.21 -8.08
N ILE A 67 -16.44 6.14 -7.86
CA ILE A 67 -16.39 6.96 -6.65
C ILE A 67 -17.59 7.90 -6.65
N LYS A 68 -18.61 7.54 -5.85
CA LYS A 68 -19.78 8.40 -5.63
C LYS A 68 -19.45 9.59 -4.72
N GLN A 69 -18.67 9.34 -3.67
CA GLN A 69 -18.34 10.34 -2.66
C GLN A 69 -17.15 9.89 -1.82
N LEU A 70 -16.12 10.74 -1.70
CA LEU A 70 -15.03 10.54 -0.76
C LEU A 70 -15.28 11.32 0.52
N HIS A 71 -14.44 11.08 1.53
CA HIS A 71 -14.58 11.72 2.82
C HIS A 71 -13.26 12.37 3.25
N MET A 72 -13.36 13.56 3.82
CA MET A 72 -12.25 14.29 4.41
C MET A 72 -12.39 14.39 5.93
N ALA A 73 -11.27 14.66 6.60
CA ALA A 73 -11.22 14.87 8.04
C ALA A 73 -11.57 16.33 8.38
N GLN A 74 -12.61 16.55 9.19
CA GLN A 74 -13.02 17.89 9.65
C GLN A 74 -12.49 18.20 11.07
N GLY A 75 -12.69 17.28 12.01
CA GLY A 75 -12.34 17.46 13.42
C GLY A 75 -13.54 17.80 14.31
N CYS A 76 -13.55 17.21 15.50
CA CYS A 76 -14.54 17.46 16.54
C CYS A 76 -13.97 17.07 17.92
N LYS A 77 -14.71 17.36 18.99
CA LYS A 77 -14.31 17.08 20.39
C LYS A 77 -14.08 15.59 20.70
N ARG A 78 -14.54 14.66 19.85
CA ARG A 78 -14.46 13.20 20.05
C ARG A 78 -13.31 12.52 19.31
N CYS A 79 -12.46 13.28 18.61
CA CYS A 79 -11.40 12.75 17.75
C CYS A 79 -10.13 13.60 17.81
N THR A 80 -9.07 13.12 17.20
CA THR A 80 -7.81 13.86 17.05
C THR A 80 -7.68 14.30 15.60
N HIS A 81 -7.91 15.59 15.33
CA HIS A 81 -7.84 16.18 13.98
C HIS A 81 -8.66 15.42 12.92
N GLY A 82 -9.87 14.98 13.28
CA GLY A 82 -10.79 14.30 12.36
C GLY A 82 -10.56 12.80 12.21
N TYR A 83 -9.66 12.21 13.00
CA TYR A 83 -9.39 10.78 13.01
C TYR A 83 -9.64 10.13 14.38
N LYS A 84 -10.14 8.89 14.39
CA LYS A 84 -10.39 8.11 15.61
C LYS A 84 -10.05 6.63 15.38
N GLY A 85 -8.95 6.19 15.98
CA GLY A 85 -8.41 4.84 15.83
C GLY A 85 -7.53 4.69 14.59
N ARG A 86 -6.97 3.49 14.43
CA ARG A 86 -6.09 3.13 13.32
C ARG A 86 -6.43 1.73 12.82
N PHE A 87 -6.02 1.43 11.60
CA PHE A 87 -6.09 0.08 11.03
C PHE A 87 -4.87 -0.18 10.17
N ALA A 88 -4.49 -1.45 10.08
CA ALA A 88 -3.36 -1.86 9.25
C ALA A 88 -3.78 -1.97 7.77
N ILE A 89 -2.87 -1.56 6.91
CA ILE A 89 -2.84 -1.97 5.51
C ILE A 89 -1.61 -2.86 5.31
N LEU A 90 -1.78 -3.86 4.46
CA LEU A 90 -0.78 -4.89 4.21
C LEU A 90 -0.50 -4.94 2.72
N GLU A 91 0.78 -4.99 2.38
CA GLU A 91 1.28 -5.38 1.08
C GLU A 91 1.92 -6.75 1.25
N THR A 92 1.37 -7.76 0.58
CA THR A 92 1.73 -9.15 0.81
C THR A 92 2.26 -9.77 -0.47
N MET A 93 3.56 -10.03 -0.50
CA MET A 93 4.26 -10.67 -1.60
C MET A 93 4.49 -12.13 -1.27
N LYS A 94 3.72 -13.02 -1.91
CA LYS A 94 3.95 -14.47 -1.82
C LYS A 94 5.13 -14.85 -2.70
N MET A 95 6.03 -15.68 -2.18
CA MET A 95 7.17 -16.16 -2.94
C MET A 95 6.75 -17.34 -3.81
N ASP A 96 6.71 -17.13 -5.13
CA ASP A 96 6.42 -18.16 -6.12
C ASP A 96 7.63 -18.47 -7.01
N GLU A 97 7.49 -19.47 -7.89
CA GLU A 97 8.59 -19.93 -8.73
C GLU A 97 9.18 -18.86 -9.66
N ASP A 98 8.41 -17.86 -10.10
CA ASP A 98 8.97 -16.79 -10.95
C ASP A 98 9.79 -15.83 -10.10
N LEU A 99 9.23 -15.40 -8.96
CA LEU A 99 9.92 -14.50 -8.05
C LEU A 99 11.19 -15.17 -7.51
N ARG A 100 11.15 -16.46 -7.13
CA ARG A 100 12.33 -17.23 -6.72
C ARG A 100 13.43 -17.20 -7.79
N ARG A 101 13.08 -17.48 -9.04
CA ARG A 101 14.02 -17.44 -10.17
C ARG A 101 14.58 -16.03 -10.38
N MET A 102 13.77 -15.00 -10.23
CA MET A 102 14.21 -13.60 -10.32
C MET A 102 15.19 -13.24 -9.20
N VAL A 103 14.93 -13.65 -7.95
CA VAL A 103 15.83 -13.43 -6.82
C VAL A 103 17.18 -14.10 -7.05
N ILE A 104 17.20 -15.36 -7.49
CA ILE A 104 18.44 -16.10 -7.78
C ILE A 104 19.24 -15.43 -8.90
N LYS A 105 18.56 -14.84 -9.89
CA LYS A 105 19.19 -14.09 -10.99
C LYS A 105 19.65 -12.68 -10.59
N GLY A 106 19.40 -12.25 -9.35
CA GLY A 106 19.76 -10.92 -8.88
C GLY A 106 18.89 -9.80 -9.46
N ALA A 107 17.61 -10.07 -9.73
CA ALA A 107 16.68 -9.05 -10.22
C ALA A 107 16.54 -7.89 -9.22
N SER A 108 16.29 -6.68 -9.73
CA SER A 108 16.11 -5.50 -8.89
C SER A 108 14.80 -5.56 -8.10
N SER A 109 14.71 -4.78 -7.02
CA SER A 109 13.46 -4.63 -6.25
C SER A 109 12.32 -4.07 -7.11
N VAL A 110 12.63 -3.24 -8.10
CA VAL A 110 11.67 -2.68 -9.06
C VAL A 110 11.08 -3.77 -9.94
N ASP A 111 11.92 -4.65 -10.49
CA ASP A 111 11.48 -5.77 -11.34
C ASP A 111 10.64 -6.77 -10.54
N LEU A 112 11.09 -7.09 -9.31
CA LEU A 112 10.34 -7.95 -8.39
C LEU A 112 8.98 -7.35 -8.03
N LYS A 113 8.92 -6.04 -7.77
CA LYS A 113 7.66 -5.32 -7.50
C LYS A 113 6.73 -5.41 -8.70
N ALA A 114 7.21 -5.09 -9.91
CA ALA A 114 6.41 -5.16 -11.13
C ALA A 114 5.83 -6.57 -11.34
N LYS A 115 6.65 -7.62 -11.17
CA LYS A 115 6.18 -9.00 -11.30
C LYS A 115 5.18 -9.39 -10.22
N ALA A 116 5.39 -8.95 -8.97
CA ALA A 116 4.46 -9.23 -7.89
C ALA A 116 3.10 -8.53 -8.11
N LEU A 117 3.10 -7.28 -8.60
CA LEU A 117 1.88 -6.55 -8.96
C LEU A 117 1.12 -7.23 -10.11
N GLU A 118 1.83 -7.68 -11.15
CA GLU A 118 1.25 -8.47 -12.26
C GLU A 118 0.53 -9.72 -11.73
N LYS A 119 1.07 -10.34 -10.69
CA LYS A 119 0.50 -11.53 -10.03
C LYS A 119 -0.58 -11.23 -8.98
N GLY A 120 -1.02 -9.99 -8.88
CA GLY A 120 -2.13 -9.59 -8.02
C GLY A 120 -1.75 -9.17 -6.61
N MET A 121 -0.45 -8.94 -6.33
CA MET A 121 -0.07 -8.21 -5.13
C MET A 121 -0.70 -6.81 -5.16
N LEU A 122 -1.28 -6.38 -4.04
CA LEU A 122 -1.70 -5.00 -3.86
C LEU A 122 -0.61 -4.27 -3.07
N SER A 123 -0.15 -3.15 -3.62
CA SER A 123 0.81 -2.29 -2.93
C SER A 123 0.18 -1.63 -1.70
N LEU A 124 1.04 -1.10 -0.82
CA LEU A 124 0.57 -0.27 0.30
C LEU A 124 -0.28 0.92 -0.19
N ARG A 125 0.15 1.62 -1.24
CA ARG A 125 -0.59 2.75 -1.84
C ARG A 125 -1.95 2.30 -2.34
N ARG A 126 -2.00 1.19 -3.08
CA ARG A 126 -3.24 0.63 -3.61
C ARG A 126 -4.22 0.24 -2.50
N CYS A 127 -3.73 -0.45 -1.48
CA CYS A 127 -4.50 -0.78 -0.28
C CYS A 127 -5.05 0.46 0.43
N ALA A 128 -4.27 1.54 0.52
CA ALA A 128 -4.70 2.79 1.15
C ALA A 128 -5.83 3.46 0.35
N LEU A 129 -5.68 3.59 -0.97
CA LEU A 129 -6.67 4.19 -1.87
C LEU A 129 -8.00 3.42 -1.86
N LEU A 130 -7.95 2.08 -1.92
CA LEU A 130 -9.15 1.24 -1.83
C LEU A 130 -9.89 1.42 -0.50
N ASN A 131 -9.17 1.61 0.61
CA ASN A 131 -9.80 1.90 1.90
C ASN A 131 -10.32 3.33 1.99
N SER A 132 -9.74 4.27 1.24
CA SER A 132 -10.29 5.63 1.11
C SER A 132 -11.60 5.65 0.32
N MET A 133 -11.71 4.88 -0.77
CA MET A 133 -12.98 4.68 -1.50
C MET A 133 -14.08 4.10 -0.60
N ARG A 134 -13.71 3.21 0.33
CA ARG A 134 -14.63 2.64 1.32
C ARG A 134 -14.97 3.59 2.47
N GLY A 135 -14.48 4.83 2.44
CA GLY A 135 -14.72 5.85 3.47
C GLY A 135 -14.08 5.54 4.83
N LYS A 136 -13.09 4.64 4.89
CA LYS A 136 -12.40 4.30 6.15
C LYS A 136 -11.31 5.31 6.51
N THR A 137 -10.67 5.91 5.50
CA THR A 137 -9.60 6.90 5.64
C THR A 137 -9.71 7.95 4.54
N SER A 138 -8.94 9.03 4.63
CA SER A 138 -8.90 10.11 3.64
C SER A 138 -7.84 9.84 2.56
N ILE A 139 -7.92 10.55 1.43
CA ILE A 139 -6.83 10.51 0.44
C ILE A 139 -5.56 11.08 1.06
N GLU A 140 -5.67 12.16 1.83
CA GLU A 140 -4.53 12.84 2.44
C GLU A 140 -3.73 11.90 3.35
N GLU A 141 -4.41 11.11 4.18
CA GLU A 141 -3.76 10.13 5.06
C GLU A 141 -3.16 8.96 4.26
N ALA A 142 -3.82 8.54 3.18
CA ALA A 142 -3.28 7.52 2.27
C ALA A 142 -1.96 7.98 1.63
N LEU A 143 -1.92 9.22 1.14
CA LEU A 143 -0.75 9.82 0.52
C LEU A 143 0.39 10.07 1.51
N SER A 144 0.08 10.55 2.72
CA SER A 144 1.12 10.86 3.72
C SER A 144 1.81 9.62 4.28
N THR A 145 1.11 8.48 4.27
CA THR A 145 1.58 7.25 4.94
C THR A 145 2.21 6.24 3.97
N THR A 146 1.97 6.40 2.66
CA THR A 146 2.43 5.46 1.63
C THR A 146 3.20 6.16 0.53
N LEU A 147 4.20 5.49 -0.04
CA LEU A 147 4.94 5.99 -1.18
C LEU A 147 4.14 5.80 -2.48
N ALA A 148 4.43 6.59 -3.49
CA ALA A 148 3.89 6.35 -4.83
C ALA A 148 4.44 5.03 -5.39
N ASP A 149 3.65 4.37 -6.24
CA ASP A 149 4.04 3.08 -6.80
C ASP A 149 5.04 3.17 -7.95
#